data_AF-A0A933TEK2-F1
#
_entry.id   AF-A0A933TEK2-F1
#
_cell.length_a   1.000
_cell.length_b   1.000
_cell.length_c   1.000
_cell.angle_alpha   90.00
_cell.angle_beta   90.00
_cell.angle_gamma   90.00
#
_symmetry.space_group_name_H-M   'P 1'
#
loop_
_entity.id
_entity.type
_entity.pdbx_description
1 polymer ?
#
loop_
_entity_poly.entity_id
_entity_poly.type
_entity_poly.pdbx_seq_one_letter_code
_entity_poly.pdbx_strand_id
1 'polypeptide(L)'
;MKRQKGSVLVQVLMTAVVVSIIAAGMMHLLLMRSQSIKRDEDRMVGTARGQGAVMAVFSGWAANGGTNCTAVPGFTLNSGVAGSCACTYTANDGTGTTVTATSGATHCNLSLKALLP
;
A
#
# COMPACT_ATOMS: atom_id res chain seq x y z
N MET A 1 60.23 25.12 -24.21
CA MET A 1 58.83 25.37 -23.82
C MET A 1 57.90 24.34 -24.48
N LYS A 2 57.63 23.17 -23.86
CA LYS A 2 56.78 22.13 -24.49
C LYS A 2 55.97 21.26 -23.50
N ARG A 3 55.82 21.69 -22.25
CA ARG A 3 55.13 20.93 -21.18
C ARG A 3 53.70 21.37 -20.86
N GLN A 4 53.22 22.49 -21.40
CA GLN A 4 51.87 23.00 -21.06
C GLN A 4 50.71 22.23 -21.69
N LYS A 5 50.90 21.58 -22.85
CA LYS A 5 49.82 20.87 -23.56
C LYS A 5 49.31 19.62 -22.83
N GLY A 6 50.16 18.97 -22.02
CA GLY A 6 49.76 17.79 -21.23
C GLY A 6 48.87 18.13 -20.03
N SER A 7 49.08 19.29 -19.40
CA SER A 7 48.31 19.72 -18.23
C SER A 7 46.84 20.00 -18.57
N VAL A 8 46.59 20.59 -19.74
CA VAL A 8 45.23 20.93 -20.19
C VAL A 8 44.43 19.67 -20.50
N LEU A 9 45.05 18.65 -21.12
CA LEU A 9 44.39 17.38 -21.42
C LEU A 9 43.99 16.64 -20.13
N VAL A 10 44.88 16.59 -19.14
CA VAL A 10 44.62 15.95 -17.84
C VAL A 10 43.52 16.69 -17.08
N GLN A 11 43.51 18.02 -17.13
CA GLN A 11 42.48 18.83 -16.47
C GLN A 11 41.09 18.60 -17.09
N VAL A 12 41.00 18.52 -18.42
CA VAL A 12 39.74 18.22 -19.12
C VAL A 12 39.25 16.80 -18.81
N LEU A 13 40.17 15.84 -18.68
CA LEU A 13 39.81 14.46 -18.36
C LEU A 13 39.33 14.35 -16.90
N MET A 14 39.97 15.05 -15.97
CA MET A 14 39.54 15.15 -14.57
C MET A 14 38.15 15.78 -14.44
N THR A 15 37.88 16.89 -15.13
CA THR A 15 36.54 17.51 -15.08
C THR A 15 35.47 16.61 -15.69
N ALA A 16 35.77 15.92 -16.80
CA ALA A 16 34.84 14.96 -17.40
C ALA A 16 34.50 13.79 -16.45
N VAL A 17 35.48 13.26 -15.71
CA VAL A 17 35.27 12.20 -14.71
C VAL A 17 34.45 12.72 -13.52
N VAL A 18 34.73 13.91 -13.03
CA VAL A 18 33.96 14.49 -11.91
C VAL A 18 32.49 14.69 -12.31
N VAL A 19 32.23 15.20 -13.52
CA VAL A 19 30.87 15.41 -14.01
C VAL A 19 30.12 14.09 -14.19
N SER A 20 30.79 13.03 -14.67
CA SER A 20 30.14 11.71 -14.83
C SER A 20 29.76 11.08 -13.48
N ILE A 21 30.61 11.22 -12.46
CA ILE A 21 30.33 10.74 -11.10
C ILE A 21 29.15 11.51 -10.49
N ILE A 22 29.10 12.84 -10.67
CA ILE A 22 27.99 13.66 -10.17
C ILE A 22 26.67 13.28 -10.87
N ALA A 23 26.71 13.10 -12.19
CA ALA A 23 25.54 12.68 -12.97
C ALA A 23 25.02 11.30 -12.54
N ALA A 24 25.92 10.33 -12.35
CA ALA A 24 25.57 8.99 -11.86
C ALA A 24 25.00 9.05 -10.44
N GLY A 25 25.58 9.87 -9.55
CA GLY A 25 25.10 10.08 -8.20
C GLY A 25 23.69 10.65 -8.15
N MET A 26 23.40 11.67 -8.97
CA MET A 26 22.05 12.23 -9.09
C MET A 26 21.04 11.21 -9.61
N MET A 27 21.41 10.43 -10.64
CA MET A 27 20.52 9.43 -11.22
C MET A 27 20.18 8.31 -10.21
N HIS A 28 21.16 7.88 -9.41
CA HIS A 28 20.95 6.88 -8.36
C HIS A 28 20.03 7.39 -7.22
N LEU A 29 20.19 8.66 -6.84
CA LEU A 29 19.33 9.33 -5.85
C LEU A 29 17.87 9.45 -6.33
N LEU A 30 17.66 9.77 -7.61
CA LEU A 30 16.33 9.84 -8.21
C LEU A 30 15.64 8.47 -8.25
N LEU A 31 16.38 7.42 -8.60
CA LEU A 31 15.85 6.06 -8.61
C LEU A 31 15.44 5.60 -7.21
N MET A 32 16.26 5.84 -6.19
CA MET A 32 15.91 5.49 -4.81
C MET A 32 14.66 6.23 -4.32
N ARG A 33 14.54 7.53 -4.63
CA ARG A 33 13.34 8.32 -4.29
C ARG A 33 12.10 7.85 -5.04
N SER A 34 12.24 7.43 -6.30
CA SER A 34 11.10 6.91 -7.08
C SER A 34 10.55 5.61 -6.50
N GLN A 35 11.41 4.75 -5.96
CA GLN A 35 11.00 3.49 -5.36
C GLN A 35 10.33 3.68 -4.00
N SER A 36 10.78 4.63 -3.19
CA SER A 36 10.11 4.95 -1.92
C SER A 36 8.69 5.47 -2.17
N ILE A 37 8.53 6.39 -3.13
CA ILE A 37 7.22 6.96 -3.46
C ILE A 37 6.24 5.88 -3.92
N LYS A 38 6.66 4.96 -4.79
CA LYS A 38 5.81 3.86 -5.26
C LYS A 38 5.35 2.96 -4.11
N ARG A 39 6.27 2.58 -3.21
CA ARG A 39 5.91 1.76 -2.05
C ARG A 39 4.93 2.47 -1.13
N ASP A 40 5.13 3.78 -0.93
CA ASP A 40 4.24 4.57 -0.09
C ASP A 40 2.86 4.69 -0.72
N GLU A 41 2.78 4.86 -2.04
CA GLU A 41 1.53 4.87 -2.80
C GLU A 41 0.79 3.54 -2.72
N ASP A 42 1.50 2.41 -2.90
CA ASP A 42 0.92 1.08 -2.75
C ASP A 42 0.35 0.86 -1.33
N ARG A 43 1.05 1.36 -0.31
CA ARG A 43 0.57 1.31 1.09
C ARG A 43 -0.65 2.19 1.32
N MET A 44 -0.68 3.39 0.74
CA MET A 44 -1.82 4.31 0.85
C MET A 44 -3.06 3.72 0.17
N VAL A 45 -2.91 3.20 -1.06
CA VAL A 45 -3.99 2.56 -1.81
C VAL A 45 -4.48 1.30 -1.08
N GLY A 46 -3.58 0.47 -0.56
CA GLY A 46 -3.94 -0.71 0.23
C GLY A 46 -4.73 -0.35 1.49
N THR A 47 -4.30 0.68 2.22
CA THR A 47 -4.98 1.14 3.43
C THR A 47 -6.35 1.74 3.11
N ALA A 48 -6.44 2.58 2.09
CA ALA A 48 -7.69 3.21 1.66
C ALA A 48 -8.71 2.17 1.19
N ARG A 49 -8.29 1.19 0.38
CA ARG A 49 -9.14 0.06 -0.03
C ARG A 49 -9.62 -0.75 1.16
N GLY A 50 -8.71 -1.05 2.09
CA GLY A 50 -9.05 -1.76 3.31
C GLY A 50 -10.13 -1.03 4.12
N GLN A 51 -9.92 0.26 4.40
CA GLN A 51 -10.89 1.06 5.14
C GLN A 51 -12.23 1.15 4.39
N GLY A 52 -12.20 1.30 3.07
CA GLY A 52 -13.39 1.23 2.23
C GLY A 52 -14.14 -0.09 2.38
N ALA A 53 -13.42 -1.22 2.45
CA ALA A 53 -14.03 -2.53 2.65
C ALA A 53 -14.71 -2.66 4.03
N VAL A 54 -14.08 -2.16 5.10
CA VAL A 54 -14.71 -2.13 6.44
C VAL A 54 -16.00 -1.32 6.42
N MET A 55 -15.98 -0.14 5.80
CA MET A 55 -17.16 0.72 5.69
C MET A 55 -18.26 0.10 4.82
N ALA A 56 -17.90 -0.64 3.77
CA ALA A 56 -18.85 -1.36 2.95
C ALA A 56 -19.53 -2.50 3.72
N VAL A 57 -18.78 -3.28 4.51
CA VAL A 57 -19.36 -4.31 5.39
C VAL A 57 -20.26 -3.68 6.46
N PHE A 58 -19.79 -2.60 7.10
CA PHE A 58 -20.56 -1.89 8.12
C PHE A 58 -21.86 -1.31 7.58
N SER A 59 -21.82 -0.67 6.41
CA SER A 59 -23.02 -0.11 5.77
C SER A 59 -23.98 -1.20 5.29
N GLY A 60 -23.46 -2.32 4.79
CA GLY A 60 -24.27 -3.49 4.44
C GLY A 60 -25.03 -4.04 5.65
N TRP A 61 -24.39 -4.12 6.80
CA TRP A 61 -25.03 -4.50 8.06
C TRP A 61 -26.11 -3.51 8.48
N ALA A 62 -25.80 -2.21 8.48
CA ALA A 62 -26.77 -1.17 8.80
C ALA A 62 -28.02 -1.23 7.90
N ALA A 63 -27.85 -1.52 6.61
CA ALA A 63 -28.95 -1.70 5.66
C ALA A 63 -29.81 -2.95 5.95
N ASN A 64 -29.23 -3.98 6.57
CA ASN A 64 -29.93 -5.19 6.99
C ASN A 64 -30.57 -5.08 8.39
N GLY A 65 -30.55 -3.89 9.01
CA GLY A 65 -31.25 -3.62 10.27
C GLY A 65 -30.47 -4.02 11.54
N GLY A 66 -29.16 -4.27 11.45
CA GLY A 66 -28.35 -4.57 12.63
C GLY A 66 -26.86 -4.75 12.34
N THR A 67 -26.02 -4.70 13.38
CA THR A 67 -24.60 -5.05 13.27
C THR A 67 -24.43 -6.55 13.49
N ASN A 68 -24.69 -7.36 12.48
CA ASN A 68 -24.61 -8.81 12.60
C ASN A 68 -24.17 -9.46 11.30
N CYS A 69 -23.51 -10.61 11.43
CA CYS A 69 -23.08 -11.43 10.32
C CYS A 69 -24.26 -11.77 9.41
N THR A 70 -24.28 -11.16 8.24
CA THR A 70 -25.29 -11.29 7.18
C THR A 70 -24.59 -11.21 5.83
N ALA A 71 -25.28 -11.60 4.75
CA ALA A 71 -24.72 -11.43 3.41
C ALA A 71 -24.60 -9.94 3.08
N VAL A 72 -23.41 -9.51 2.65
CA VAL A 72 -23.14 -8.14 2.21
C VAL A 72 -22.85 -8.14 0.71
N PRO A 73 -23.54 -7.34 -0.11
CA PRO A 73 -23.26 -7.24 -1.53
C PRO A 73 -21.79 -6.89 -1.81
N GLY A 74 -21.18 -7.57 -2.79
CA GLY A 74 -19.77 -7.37 -3.12
C GLY A 74 -18.77 -8.08 -2.20
N PHE A 75 -19.27 -8.79 -1.18
CA PHE A 75 -18.45 -9.59 -0.27
C PHE A 75 -18.93 -11.03 -0.22
N THR A 76 -17.98 -11.96 -0.12
CA THR A 76 -18.25 -13.35 0.22
C THR A 76 -18.10 -13.51 1.74
N LEU A 77 -19.15 -14.01 2.40
CA LEU A 77 -19.08 -14.42 3.80
C LEU A 77 -18.41 -15.79 3.88
N ASN A 78 -17.16 -15.83 4.34
CA ASN A 78 -16.37 -17.07 4.36
C ASN A 78 -16.71 -17.95 5.55
N SER A 79 -17.02 -17.32 6.68
CA SER A 79 -17.31 -18.01 7.94
C SER A 79 -18.07 -17.08 8.87
N GLY A 80 -18.89 -17.67 9.73
CA GLY A 80 -19.55 -16.99 10.83
C GLY A 80 -20.98 -17.44 11.05
N VAL A 81 -21.51 -17.08 12.21
CA VAL A 81 -22.88 -17.44 12.60
C VAL A 81 -23.78 -16.25 12.31
N ALA A 82 -24.84 -16.47 11.53
CA ALA A 82 -25.82 -15.43 11.23
C ALA A 82 -26.41 -14.85 12.51
N GLY A 83 -26.52 -13.52 12.60
CA GLY A 83 -26.98 -12.87 13.85
C GLY A 83 -25.90 -12.67 14.92
N SER A 84 -24.67 -13.16 14.72
CA SER A 84 -23.55 -12.95 15.65
C SER A 84 -22.60 -11.82 15.21
N CYS A 85 -21.60 -11.54 16.04
CA CYS A 85 -20.48 -10.65 15.73
C CYS A 85 -19.20 -11.38 15.28
N ALA A 86 -19.27 -12.69 15.00
CA ALA A 86 -18.09 -13.50 14.67
C ALA A 86 -18.17 -13.99 13.23
N CYS A 87 -17.62 -13.22 12.30
CA CYS A 87 -17.60 -13.58 10.88
C CYS A 87 -16.39 -13.00 10.15
N THR A 88 -16.11 -13.57 8.98
CA THR A 88 -15.07 -13.11 8.07
C THR A 88 -15.64 -12.92 6.67
N TYR A 89 -15.38 -11.75 6.08
CA TYR A 89 -15.77 -11.39 4.73
C TYR A 89 -14.54 -11.20 3.85
N THR A 90 -14.62 -11.64 2.60
CA THR A 90 -13.63 -11.31 1.57
C THR A 90 -14.29 -10.50 0.46
N ALA A 91 -13.63 -9.42 0.04
CA ALA A 91 -14.09 -8.60 -1.08
C ALA A 91 -14.01 -9.38 -2.39
N ASN A 92 -15.06 -9.28 -3.21
CA ASN A 92 -15.14 -9.98 -4.50
C ASN A 92 -14.47 -9.20 -5.65
N ASP A 93 -13.75 -8.13 -5.33
CA ASP A 93 -13.06 -7.23 -6.28
C ASP A 93 -11.69 -7.75 -6.75
N GLY A 94 -11.34 -8.99 -6.37
CA GLY A 94 -10.07 -9.62 -6.71
C GLY A 94 -8.87 -9.11 -5.90
N THR A 95 -9.07 -8.19 -4.95
CA THR A 95 -7.98 -7.66 -4.11
C THR A 95 -7.57 -8.61 -2.98
N GLY A 96 -8.41 -9.60 -2.66
CA GLY A 96 -8.21 -10.48 -1.51
C GLY A 96 -8.43 -9.80 -0.16
N THR A 97 -8.92 -8.55 -0.15
CA THR A 97 -9.17 -7.79 1.09
C THR A 97 -10.14 -8.55 1.99
N THR A 98 -9.73 -8.78 3.23
CA THR A 98 -10.52 -9.55 4.19
C THR A 98 -10.87 -8.69 5.41
N VAL A 99 -12.15 -8.67 5.75
CA VAL A 99 -12.71 -7.96 6.91
C VAL A 99 -13.18 -9.00 7.92
N THR A 100 -12.67 -8.91 9.14
CA THR A 100 -13.06 -9.80 10.24
C THR A 100 -13.89 -9.02 11.24
N ALA A 101 -15.06 -9.55 11.54
CA ALA A 101 -15.89 -9.13 12.65
C ALA A 101 -15.57 -9.94 13.90
N THR A 102 -15.45 -9.25 15.03
CA THR A 102 -15.36 -9.85 16.36
C THR A 102 -16.39 -9.24 17.31
N SER A 103 -16.79 -9.99 18.32
CA SER A 103 -17.63 -9.46 19.40
C SER A 103 -16.83 -8.48 20.25
N GLY A 104 -17.25 -7.21 20.28
CA GLY A 104 -16.86 -6.26 21.31
C GLY A 104 -17.80 -6.32 22.52
N ALA A 105 -17.53 -5.49 23.53
CA ALA A 105 -18.30 -5.49 24.79
C ALA A 105 -19.79 -5.14 24.59
N THR A 106 -20.10 -4.25 23.64
CA THR A 106 -21.48 -3.76 23.39
C THR A 106 -21.83 -3.73 21.90
N HIS A 107 -20.84 -3.85 21.01
CA HIS A 107 -20.99 -3.79 19.56
C HIS A 107 -20.04 -4.76 18.88
N CYS A 108 -20.33 -5.14 17.64
CA CYS A 108 -19.37 -5.86 16.82
C CYS A 108 -18.24 -4.91 16.38
N ASN A 109 -17.00 -5.38 16.43
CA ASN A 109 -15.84 -4.66 15.94
C ASN A 109 -15.44 -5.23 14.57
N LEU A 110 -15.28 -4.37 13.57
CA LEU A 110 -14.83 -4.74 12.23
C LEU A 110 -13.36 -4.34 12.09
N SER A 111 -12.53 -5.31 11.74
CA SER A 111 -11.10 -5.12 11.57
C SER A 111 -10.65 -5.62 10.21
N LEU A 112 -9.68 -4.92 9.63
CA LEU A 112 -8.97 -5.41 8.45
C LEU A 112 -7.98 -6.46 8.86
N LYS A 113 -8.08 -7.63 8.23
CA LYS A 113 -6.93 -8.50 8.13
C LYS A 113 -6.17 -8.06 6.89
N ALA A 114 -5.26 -7.11 7.07
CA ALA A 114 -4.32 -6.76 6.02
C ALA A 114 -3.56 -8.04 5.65
N LEU A 115 -3.67 -8.50 4.40
CA LEU A 115 -2.60 -9.31 3.84
C LEU A 115 -1.37 -8.41 3.84
N LEU A 116 -0.47 -8.62 4.82
CA LEU A 116 0.88 -8.11 4.67
C LEU A 116 1.46 -8.73 3.39
N PRO A 117 2.10 -7.94 2.51
CA PRO A 117 2.95 -8.50 1.46
C PRO A 117 4.14 -9.26 2.08
#